data_AF-A0A6G0KWB2-F1
#
_entry.id   AF-A0A6G0KWB2-F1
#
_cell.length_a   1.000
_cell.length_b   1.000
_cell.length_c   1.000
_cell.angle_alpha   90.00
_cell.angle_beta   90.00
_cell.angle_gamma   90.00
#
_symmetry.space_group_name_H-M   'P 1'
#
loop_
_entity.id
_entity.type
_entity.pdbx_description
1 polymer ?
#
loop_
_entity_poly.entity_id
_entity_poly.type
_entity_poly.pdbx_seq_one_letter_code
_entity_poly.pdbx_strand_id
1 'polypeptide(L)'
;MSDRNSKLLARFQKCLDDEAKDDARDQEQEARISKTVFWSEMRDIIAVNALSSGLDILDNVTKALIDDTGRAAQALSGPVTILPHPSMQSTSTGATPHPSFTSPSKKRSVPAKQAKGSASKKQKASASPKSSPVAP
;
A
#
# COMPACT_ATOMS: atom_id res chain seq x y z
N MET A 1 -64.50 22.71 -25.68
CA MET A 1 -63.23 22.12 -26.17
C MET A 1 -62.03 22.40 -25.25
N SER A 2 -62.12 23.37 -24.32
CA SER A 2 -61.01 23.78 -23.43
C SER A 2 -60.56 22.68 -22.44
N ASP A 3 -61.50 21.97 -21.81
CA ASP A 3 -61.19 20.98 -20.76
C ASP A 3 -60.41 19.77 -21.27
N ARG A 4 -60.65 19.37 -22.52
CA ARG A 4 -59.94 18.25 -23.14
C ARG A 4 -58.47 18.58 -23.39
N ASN A 5 -58.18 19.82 -23.80
CA ASN A 5 -56.81 20.26 -24.04
C ASN A 5 -56.05 20.46 -22.71
N SER A 6 -56.71 21.05 -21.71
CA SER A 6 -56.14 21.18 -20.35
C SER A 6 -55.80 19.81 -19.74
N LYS A 7 -56.70 18.83 -19.86
CA LYS A 7 -56.46 17.45 -19.39
C LYS A 7 -55.32 16.77 -20.15
N LEU A 8 -55.17 17.04 -21.44
CA LEU A 8 -54.08 16.50 -22.24
C LEU A 8 -52.73 17.11 -21.82
N LEU A 9 -52.67 18.43 -21.63
CA LEU A 9 -51.48 19.14 -21.16
C LEU A 9 -51.04 18.63 -19.78
N ALA A 10 -51.98 18.43 -18.85
CA ALA A 10 -51.67 17.88 -17.53
C ALA A 10 -51.08 16.47 -17.60
N ARG A 11 -51.50 15.64 -18.56
CA ARG A 11 -50.92 14.32 -18.79
C ARG A 11 -49.51 14.39 -19.35
N PHE A 12 -49.24 15.31 -20.28
CA PHE A 12 -47.90 15.52 -20.80
C PHE A 12 -46.95 16.01 -19.71
N GLN A 13 -47.36 16.99 -18.91
CA GLN A 13 -46.54 17.47 -17.79
C GLN A 13 -46.22 16.33 -16.82
N LYS A 14 -47.23 15.54 -16.46
CA LYS A 14 -47.02 14.36 -15.61
C LYS A 14 -46.03 13.37 -16.23
N CYS A 15 -46.15 13.10 -17.53
CA CYS A 15 -45.25 12.19 -18.24
C CYS A 15 -43.79 12.68 -18.18
N LEU A 16 -43.56 13.98 -18.40
CA LEU A 16 -42.24 14.59 -18.29
C LEU A 16 -41.68 14.56 -16.86
N ASP A 17 -42.53 14.85 -15.87
CA ASP A 17 -42.12 14.81 -14.46
C ASP A 17 -41.81 13.39 -13.98
N ASP A 18 -42.48 12.38 -14.53
CA ASP A 18 -42.22 10.98 -14.21
C ASP A 18 -40.93 10.51 -14.91
N GLU A 19 -40.72 10.86 -16.18
CA GLU A 19 -39.47 10.58 -16.92
C GLU A 19 -38.24 11.21 -16.24
N ALA A 20 -38.32 12.48 -15.84
CA ALA A 20 -37.22 13.14 -15.14
C ALA A 20 -36.88 12.49 -13.78
N LYS A 21 -37.87 11.91 -13.09
CA LYS A 21 -37.62 11.16 -11.85
C LYS A 21 -37.02 9.79 -12.15
N ASP A 22 -37.41 9.14 -13.23
CA ASP A 22 -36.86 7.86 -13.66
C ASP A 22 -35.37 8.03 -13.99
N ASP A 23 -35.02 9.02 -14.81
CA ASP A 23 -33.64 9.36 -15.14
C ASP A 23 -32.79 9.66 -13.89
N ALA A 24 -33.35 10.44 -12.95
CA ALA A 24 -32.64 10.75 -11.70
C ALA A 24 -32.40 9.50 -10.85
N ARG A 25 -33.36 8.57 -10.80
CA ARG A 25 -33.23 7.29 -10.07
C ARG A 25 -32.21 6.36 -10.74
N ASP A 26 -32.23 6.28 -12.05
CA ASP A 26 -31.28 5.47 -12.82
C ASP A 26 -29.86 6.02 -12.65
N GLN A 27 -29.68 7.34 -12.72
CA GLN A 27 -28.39 7.98 -12.47
C GLN A 27 -27.88 7.73 -11.05
N GLU A 28 -28.75 7.82 -10.04
CA GLU A 28 -28.38 7.49 -8.65
C GLU A 28 -27.96 6.02 -8.51
N GLN A 29 -28.69 5.10 -9.16
CA GLN A 29 -28.39 3.68 -9.14
C GLN A 29 -27.06 3.36 -9.84
N GLU A 30 -26.81 3.96 -11.01
CA GLU A 30 -25.54 3.83 -11.72
C GLU A 30 -24.36 4.37 -10.91
N ALA A 31 -24.54 5.50 -10.23
CA ALA A 31 -23.53 6.06 -9.34
C ALA A 31 -23.23 5.10 -8.17
N ARG A 32 -24.26 4.51 -7.54
CA ARG A 32 -24.09 3.51 -6.48
C ARG A 32 -23.36 2.26 -6.97
N ILE A 33 -23.70 1.75 -8.16
CA ILE A 33 -23.01 0.61 -8.78
C ILE A 33 -21.54 0.96 -9.02
N SER A 34 -21.26 2.12 -9.61
CA SER A 34 -19.89 2.57 -9.92
C SER A 34 -19.04 2.70 -8.65
N LYS A 35 -19.57 3.32 -7.58
CA LYS A 35 -18.89 3.40 -6.27
C LYS A 35 -18.60 1.99 -5.70
N THR A 36 -19.54 1.05 -5.85
CA THR A 36 -19.41 -0.33 -5.35
C THR A 36 -18.34 -1.11 -6.11
N VAL A 37 -18.32 -1.02 -7.44
CA VAL A 37 -17.31 -1.67 -8.29
C VAL A 37 -15.93 -1.11 -7.98
N PHE A 38 -15.80 0.22 -7.90
CA PHE A 38 -14.56 0.89 -7.51
C PHE A 38 -14.02 0.36 -6.17
N TRP A 39 -14.88 0.28 -5.15
CA TRP A 39 -14.46 -0.23 -3.86
C TRP A 39 -14.02 -1.69 -3.92
N SER A 40 -14.73 -2.52 -4.67
CA SER A 40 -14.42 -3.94 -4.81
C SER A 40 -13.02 -4.15 -5.39
N GLU A 41 -12.68 -3.43 -6.47
CA GLU A 41 -11.35 -3.48 -7.08
C GLU A 41 -10.26 -2.92 -6.14
N MET A 42 -10.53 -1.79 -5.49
CA MET A 42 -9.58 -1.19 -4.54
C MET A 42 -9.32 -2.09 -3.33
N ARG A 43 -10.37 -2.74 -2.82
CA ARG A 43 -10.31 -3.66 -1.68
C ARG A 43 -9.43 -4.85 -2.00
N ASP A 44 -9.55 -5.42 -3.20
CA ASP A 44 -8.70 -6.54 -3.64
C ASP A 44 -7.23 -6.14 -3.69
N ILE A 45 -6.90 -4.94 -4.16
CA ILE A 45 -5.52 -4.42 -4.19
C ILE A 45 -4.95 -4.28 -2.77
N ILE A 46 -5.74 -3.75 -1.84
CA ILE A 46 -5.31 -3.53 -0.44
C ILE A 46 -5.16 -4.85 0.31
N ALA A 47 -6.03 -5.82 0.04
CA ALA A 47 -6.09 -7.11 0.72
C ALA A 47 -4.97 -8.09 0.30
N VAL A 48 -4.23 -7.81 -0.78
CA VAL A 48 -3.11 -8.67 -1.23
C VAL A 48 -2.09 -8.90 -0.12
N ASN A 49 -1.84 -7.88 0.72
CA ASN A 49 -0.99 -8.03 1.88
C ASN A 49 -1.81 -8.48 3.10
N ALA A 50 -1.71 -9.76 3.46
CA ALA A 50 -2.42 -10.34 4.60
C ALA A 50 -2.02 -9.74 5.97
N LEU A 51 -0.91 -9.01 6.05
CA LEU A 51 -0.51 -8.28 7.26
C LEU A 51 -1.16 -6.88 7.34
N SER A 52 -1.85 -6.42 6.28
CA SER A 52 -2.75 -5.27 6.36
C SER A 52 -3.93 -5.59 7.31
N SER A 53 -4.48 -4.57 7.97
CA SER A 53 -5.54 -4.73 8.97
C SER A 53 -6.54 -3.57 8.94
N GLY A 54 -7.76 -3.83 9.44
CA GLY A 54 -8.86 -2.85 9.47
C GLY A 54 -9.63 -2.72 8.15
N LEU A 55 -9.61 -3.74 7.29
CA LEU A 55 -10.34 -3.73 6.01
C LEU A 55 -11.86 -3.73 6.21
N ASP A 56 -12.34 -4.41 7.24
CA ASP A 56 -13.75 -4.41 7.69
C ASP A 56 -14.22 -3.01 8.11
N ILE A 57 -13.33 -2.22 8.72
CA ILE A 57 -13.60 -0.83 9.06
C ILE A 57 -13.76 0.00 7.79
N LEU A 58 -12.86 -0.18 6.80
CA LEU A 58 -13.00 0.49 5.51
C LEU A 58 -14.26 0.05 4.76
N ASP A 59 -14.66 -1.22 4.84
CA ASP A 59 -15.93 -1.70 4.27
C ASP A 59 -17.14 -0.96 4.88
N ASN A 60 -17.14 -0.73 6.20
CA ASN A 60 -18.18 0.04 6.88
C ASN A 60 -18.18 1.51 6.47
N VAL A 61 -17.01 2.13 6.30
CA VAL A 61 -16.87 3.51 5.82
C VAL A 61 -17.41 3.63 4.39
N THR A 62 -17.00 2.74 3.49
CA THR A 62 -17.43 2.73 2.10
C THR A 62 -18.94 2.51 2.00
N LYS A 63 -19.51 1.59 2.77
CA LYS A 63 -20.96 1.42 2.86
C LYS A 63 -21.66 2.72 3.26
N ALA A 64 -21.18 3.39 4.31
CA ALA A 64 -21.76 4.65 4.77
C ALA A 64 -21.65 5.81 3.74
N LEU A 65 -20.62 5.79 2.87
CA LEU A 65 -20.42 6.72 1.75
C LEU A 65 -21.29 6.39 0.53
N ILE A 66 -21.56 5.11 0.26
CA ILE A 66 -22.44 4.68 -0.83
C ILE A 66 -23.89 4.98 -0.46
N ASP A 67 -24.27 4.74 0.79
CA ASP A 67 -25.60 5.00 1.33
C ASP A 67 -25.84 6.50 1.65
N ASP A 68 -24.84 7.37 1.41
CA ASP A 68 -24.87 8.83 1.65
C ASP A 68 -25.44 9.23 3.04
N THR A 69 -25.17 8.40 4.06
CA THR A 69 -25.73 8.53 5.41
C THR A 69 -25.16 9.69 6.24
N GLY A 70 -24.08 10.32 5.77
CA GLY A 70 -23.30 11.31 6.53
C GLY A 70 -22.55 10.72 7.74
N ARG A 71 -22.52 9.39 7.90
CA ARG A 71 -21.89 8.70 9.04
C ARG A 71 -20.53 8.09 8.75
N ALA A 72 -19.98 8.32 7.56
CA ALA A 72 -18.70 7.73 7.14
C ALA A 72 -17.55 7.95 8.15
N ALA A 73 -17.45 9.14 8.74
CA ALA A 73 -16.44 9.42 9.76
C ALA A 73 -16.63 8.59 11.05
N GLN A 74 -17.87 8.30 11.44
CA GLN A 74 -18.18 7.48 12.62
C GLN A 74 -17.90 5.99 12.37
N ALA A 75 -17.99 5.54 11.11
CA ALA A 75 -17.69 4.18 10.72
C ALA A 75 -16.18 3.87 10.79
N LEU A 76 -15.31 4.90 10.83
CA LEU A 76 -13.88 4.74 11.08
C LEU A 76 -13.64 4.51 12.59
N SER A 77 -13.97 3.31 13.06
CA SER A 77 -14.02 2.98 14.49
C SER A 77 -12.68 2.61 15.12
N GLY A 78 -11.60 2.50 14.33
CA GLY A 78 -10.32 1.99 14.81
C GLY A 78 -9.17 2.17 13.82
N PRO A 79 -7.97 1.70 14.17
CA PRO A 79 -6.80 1.83 13.32
C PRO A 79 -6.93 0.95 12.07
N VAL A 80 -6.48 1.50 10.94
CA VAL A 80 -6.37 0.79 9.66
C VAL A 80 -4.91 0.84 9.24
N THR A 81 -4.32 -0.32 8.99
CA THR A 81 -2.92 -0.43 8.53
C THR A 81 -2.93 -1.01 7.12
N ILE A 82 -2.47 -0.22 6.14
CA ILE A 82 -2.31 -0.65 4.77
C ILE A 82 -0.82 -0.83 4.51
N LEU A 83 -0.43 -2.06 4.18
CA LEU A 83 0.94 -2.39 3.83
C LEU A 83 1.11 -2.44 2.30
N PRO A 84 2.32 -2.15 1.79
CA PRO A 84 2.60 -2.23 0.37
C PRO A 84 2.47 -3.67 -0.14
N HIS A 85 2.42 -3.82 -1.47
CA HIS A 85 2.40 -5.12 -2.12
C HIS A 85 3.56 -6.00 -1.61
N PRO A 86 3.34 -7.29 -1.29
CA PRO A 86 4.37 -8.15 -0.69
C PRO A 86 5.69 -8.22 -1.49
N SER A 87 5.64 -8.10 -2.83
CA SER A 87 6.85 -8.09 -3.67
C SER A 87 7.76 -6.87 -3.44
N MET A 88 7.23 -5.78 -2.89
CA MET A 88 7.99 -4.57 -2.52
C MET A 88 8.52 -4.64 -1.09
N GLN A 89 8.10 -5.64 -0.32
CA GLN A 89 8.61 -5.85 1.04
C GLN A 89 9.87 -6.69 0.96
N SER A 90 10.97 -6.14 1.47
CA SER A 90 12.18 -6.94 1.68
C SER A 90 11.82 -8.14 2.53
N THR A 91 12.18 -9.33 2.05
CA THR A 91 12.13 -10.53 2.89
C THR A 91 12.86 -10.23 4.18
N SER A 92 12.20 -10.50 5.31
CA SER A 92 12.82 -10.30 6.62
C SER A 92 14.02 -11.23 6.73
N THR A 93 15.21 -10.73 6.38
CA THR A 93 16.47 -11.24 6.90
C THR A 93 16.39 -10.93 8.39
N GLY A 94 16.13 -11.95 9.21
CA GLY A 94 15.71 -11.80 10.61
C GLY A 94 16.48 -10.76 11.42
N ALA A 95 15.91 -10.34 12.53
CA ALA A 95 16.45 -9.27 13.36
C ALA A 95 17.95 -9.46 13.64
N THR A 96 18.75 -8.40 13.44
CA THR A 96 20.16 -8.41 13.83
C THR A 96 20.26 -8.71 15.33
N PRO A 97 21.04 -9.72 15.74
CA PRO A 97 21.13 -10.09 17.15
C PRO A 97 21.63 -8.91 17.99
N HIS A 98 20.88 -8.57 19.04
CA HIS A 98 21.30 -7.51 19.95
C HIS A 98 22.52 -7.97 20.75
N PRO A 99 23.56 -7.14 20.91
CA PRO A 99 24.79 -7.53 21.60
C PRO A 99 24.56 -7.95 23.06
N SER A 100 23.58 -7.37 23.75
CA SER A 100 23.24 -7.76 25.13
C SER A 100 22.59 -9.14 25.26
N PHE A 101 22.02 -9.68 24.17
CA PHE A 101 21.35 -10.99 24.15
C PHE A 101 22.11 -12.02 23.30
N THR A 102 23.20 -11.61 22.66
CA THR A 102 24.14 -12.51 21.98
C THR A 102 25.21 -12.93 22.97
N SER A 103 25.25 -14.22 23.30
CA SER A 103 26.34 -14.74 24.11
C SER A 103 27.67 -14.47 23.38
N PRO A 104 28.69 -13.88 24.03
CA PRO A 104 30.01 -13.80 23.42
C PRO A 104 30.48 -15.23 23.22
N SER A 105 30.51 -15.70 21.97
CA SER A 105 31.10 -16.98 21.62
C SER A 105 32.52 -16.96 22.17
N LYS A 106 32.75 -17.65 23.30
CA LYS A 106 34.09 -17.91 23.81
C LYS A 106 34.82 -18.65 22.70
N LYS A 107 35.56 -17.92 21.87
CA LYS A 107 36.59 -18.50 21.02
C LYS A 107 37.57 -19.14 21.99
N ARG A 108 37.42 -20.45 22.20
CA ARG A 108 38.42 -21.26 22.88
C ARG A 108 39.68 -21.14 22.02
N SER A 109 40.59 -20.27 22.42
CA SER A 109 41.93 -20.22 21.88
C SER A 109 42.57 -21.58 22.11
N VAL A 110 42.62 -22.38 21.04
CA VAL A 110 43.48 -23.56 20.98
C VAL A 110 44.93 -23.05 21.03
N PRO A 111 45.79 -23.56 21.93
CA PRO A 111 47.18 -23.10 22.01
C PRO A 111 47.90 -23.45 20.72
N ALA A 112 48.43 -22.45 20.02
CA ALA A 112 49.33 -22.65 18.90
C ALA A 112 50.62 -23.29 19.41
N LYS A 113 50.88 -24.53 18.98
CA LYS A 113 52.12 -25.25 19.26
C LYS A 113 53.26 -24.56 18.51
N GLN A 114 54.22 -24.00 19.25
CA GLN A 114 55.44 -23.41 18.69
C GLN A 114 56.26 -24.47 17.93
N ALA A 115 56.69 -24.12 16.72
CA ALA A 115 57.82 -24.77 16.05
C ALA A 115 58.79 -23.69 15.54
N LYS A 116 60.07 -23.92 15.79
CA LYS A 116 61.20 -22.99 15.79
C LYS A 116 62.06 -23.22 14.54
N GLY A 117 62.55 -22.13 13.93
CA GLY A 117 63.64 -22.11 12.93
C GLY A 117 63.17 -21.78 11.50
N SER A 118 63.91 -21.09 10.63
CA SER A 118 65.16 -20.32 10.72
C SER A 118 65.40 -19.64 9.35
N ALA A 119 65.93 -18.41 9.37
CA ALA A 119 66.83 -17.75 8.40
C ALA A 119 66.45 -17.50 6.91
N SER A 120 66.24 -16.21 6.60
CA SER A 120 67.00 -15.34 5.68
C SER A 120 67.25 -15.68 4.20
N LYS A 121 66.74 -14.81 3.29
CA LYS A 121 67.47 -14.10 2.20
C LYS A 121 66.48 -13.15 1.47
N LYS A 122 66.76 -11.97 0.90
CA LYS A 122 67.73 -10.87 1.01
C LYS A 122 67.32 -9.87 -0.09
N GLN A 123 67.10 -8.58 0.26
CA GLN A 123 67.36 -7.36 -0.55
C GLN A 123 66.53 -7.11 -1.85
N LYS A 124 66.25 -5.88 -2.32
CA LYS A 124 66.47 -4.48 -1.87
C LYS A 124 65.88 -3.53 -2.95
N ALA A 125 65.16 -2.47 -2.53
CA ALA A 125 65.01 -1.10 -3.09
C ALA A 125 64.56 -0.95 -4.59
N SER A 126 63.98 0.14 -5.10
CA SER A 126 63.46 1.44 -4.65
C SER A 126 62.96 2.16 -5.93
N ALA A 127 62.16 3.22 -5.74
CA ALA A 127 61.91 4.36 -6.64
C ALA A 127 60.58 4.38 -7.41
N SER A 128 59.69 5.26 -6.93
CA SER A 128 58.69 5.98 -7.75
C SER A 128 59.40 6.97 -8.70
N PRO A 129 58.73 7.41 -9.78
CA PRO A 129 58.32 8.82 -9.80
C PRO A 129 56.94 9.12 -10.45
N LYS A 130 56.47 10.33 -10.15
CA LYS A 130 55.24 11.05 -10.57
C LYS A 130 55.11 11.28 -12.08
N SER A 131 53.88 11.40 -12.61
CA SER A 131 53.25 12.67 -13.05
C SER A 131 51.99 12.44 -13.92
N SER A 132 50.94 13.23 -13.67
CA SER A 132 49.78 13.48 -14.55
C SER A 132 50.18 14.32 -15.79
N PRO A 133 49.33 14.52 -16.83
CA PRO A 133 48.26 15.55 -16.77
C PRO A 133 46.97 15.33 -17.63
N VAL A 134 45.90 16.02 -17.17
CA VAL A 134 44.88 16.88 -17.86
C VAL A 134 44.28 16.52 -19.25
N ALA A 135 42.97 16.74 -19.31
CA ALA A 135 41.94 16.57 -20.36
C ALA A 135 42.20 17.25 -21.73
N PRO A 136 41.29 17.03 -22.70
CA PRO A 136 40.13 17.92 -22.86
C PRO A 136 38.77 17.22 -22.73
#